data_AF-A0A3M1YV06-F1
#
_entry.id   AF-A0A3M1YV06-F1
#
_cell.length_a   1.000
_cell.length_b   1.000
_cell.length_c   1.000
_cell.angle_alpha   90.00
_cell.angle_beta   90.00
_cell.angle_gamma   90.00
#
_symmetry.space_group_name_H-M   'P 1'
#
loop_
_entity.id
_entity.type
_entity.pdbx_description
1 polymer ?
#
loop_
_entity_poly.entity_id
_entity_poly.type
_entity_poly.pdbx_seq_one_letter_code
_entity_poly.pdbx_strand_id
1 'polypeptide(L)'
;QTGAFKCWYCNITRPAEIGADYVVSDDLALDVLILADGQPRILDEPEFTALALSPKEGQMAWAAVKELQRLYQENQYPFNQKACP
;
A
#
# COMPACT_ATOMS: atom_id res chain seq x y z
N GLN A 1 8.26 20.27 -12.44
CA GLN A 1 8.16 19.44 -11.22
C GLN A 1 9.54 19.38 -10.59
N THR A 2 9.65 19.38 -9.25
CA THR A 2 10.91 19.56 -8.51
C THR A 2 11.62 18.26 -8.11
N GLY A 3 11.11 17.08 -8.50
CA GLY A 3 11.70 15.78 -8.14
C GLY A 3 11.64 15.44 -6.64
N ALA A 4 11.17 16.36 -5.80
CA ALA A 4 11.12 16.20 -4.35
C ALA A 4 10.15 15.08 -3.95
N PHE A 5 10.59 14.29 -2.96
CA PHE A 5 9.76 13.27 -2.33
C PHE A 5 8.50 13.89 -1.71
N LYS A 6 7.35 13.29 -2.00
CA LYS A 6 6.05 13.74 -1.47
C LYS A 6 5.55 12.83 -0.35
N CYS A 7 5.54 11.53 -0.62
CA CYS A 7 4.93 10.52 0.24
C CYS A 7 5.26 9.12 -0.28
N TRP A 8 5.01 8.12 0.55
CA TRP A 8 4.84 6.73 0.11
C TRP A 8 3.39 6.51 -0.27
N TYR A 9 3.16 5.87 -1.41
CA TYR A 9 1.85 5.38 -1.82
C TYR A 9 1.93 3.86 -1.90
N CYS A 10 1.09 3.19 -1.13
CA CYS A 10 1.06 1.75 -1.02
C CYS A 10 -0.28 1.25 -1.53
N ASN A 11 -0.27 0.66 -2.73
CA ASN A 11 -1.42 -0.01 -3.30
C ASN A 11 -1.57 -1.42 -2.68
N ILE A 12 -2.76 -1.74 -2.18
CA ILE A 12 -3.09 -3.07 -1.68
C ILE A 12 -3.63 -3.90 -2.84
N THR A 13 -2.94 -4.99 -3.14
CA THR A 13 -3.26 -5.87 -4.26
C THR A 13 -3.32 -7.33 -3.84
N ARG A 14 -3.85 -8.19 -4.71
CA ARG A 14 -3.53 -9.62 -4.62
C ARG A 14 -2.03 -9.83 -4.89
N PRO A 15 -1.41 -10.90 -4.37
CA PRO A 15 -0.02 -11.22 -4.70
C PRO A 15 0.21 -11.20 -6.21
N ALA A 16 1.20 -10.43 -6.65
CA ALA A 16 1.47 -10.27 -8.06
C ALA A 16 1.92 -11.59 -8.70
N GLU A 17 1.47 -11.83 -9.92
CA GLU A 17 2.02 -12.88 -10.78
C GLU A 17 3.24 -12.31 -11.52
N ILE A 18 4.39 -12.97 -11.36
CA ILE A 18 5.65 -12.54 -11.96
C ILE A 18 6.06 -13.57 -13.01
N GLY A 19 6.03 -13.14 -14.27
CA GLY A 19 6.52 -13.90 -15.42
C GLY A 19 7.93 -13.51 -15.83
N ALA A 20 8.41 -14.10 -16.93
CA ALA A 20 9.74 -13.80 -17.47
C ALA A 20 9.84 -12.36 -18.00
N ASP A 21 8.75 -11.83 -18.56
CA ASP A 21 8.66 -10.53 -19.24
C ASP A 21 7.45 -9.70 -18.76
N TYR A 22 6.74 -10.15 -17.73
CA TYR A 22 5.57 -9.46 -17.18
C TYR A 22 5.51 -9.48 -15.65
N VAL A 23 4.80 -8.49 -15.11
CA VAL A 23 4.29 -8.48 -13.75
C VAL A 23 2.82 -8.05 -13.83
N VAL A 24 1.92 -8.88 -13.30
CA VAL A 24 0.49 -8.58 -13.25
C VAL A 24 0.04 -8.60 -11.81
N SER A 25 -0.82 -7.64 -11.45
CA SER A 25 -1.35 -7.52 -10.10
C SER A 25 -2.81 -7.10 -10.18
N ASP A 26 -3.65 -7.74 -9.37
CA ASP A 26 -5.05 -7.35 -9.23
C ASP A 26 -5.18 -6.28 -8.15
N ASP A 27 -5.66 -5.11 -8.55
CA ASP A 27 -5.91 -3.97 -7.67
C ASP A 27 -7.13 -4.24 -6.77
N LEU A 28 -7.00 -3.99 -5.47
CA LEU A 28 -8.10 -4.13 -4.51
C LEU A 28 -8.74 -2.79 -4.14
N ALA A 29 -8.47 -1.70 -4.87
CA ALA A 29 -9.05 -0.37 -4.64
C ALA A 29 -8.92 0.12 -3.18
N LEU A 30 -7.86 -0.31 -2.49
CA LEU A 30 -7.56 0.07 -1.12
C LEU A 30 -6.12 0.55 -1.08
N ASP A 31 -5.91 1.79 -0.66
CA ASP A 31 -4.59 2.39 -0.67
C ASP A 31 -4.20 2.93 0.71
N VAL A 32 -2.89 2.95 0.97
CA VAL A 32 -2.31 3.63 2.12
C VAL A 32 -1.35 4.71 1.64
N LEU A 33 -1.64 5.95 2.01
CA LEU A 33 -0.77 7.10 1.78
C LEU A 33 -0.02 7.45 3.06
N ILE A 34 1.31 7.41 3.03
CA ILE A 34 2.14 7.81 4.17
C ILE A 34 2.89 9.09 3.83
N LEU A 35 2.43 10.20 4.42
CA LEU A 35 3.01 11.52 4.25
C LEU A 35 4.31 11.68 5.04
N ALA A 36 5.09 12.72 4.72
CA ALA A 36 6.32 13.06 5.44
C ALA A 36 6.07 13.41 6.93
N ASP A 37 4.84 13.80 7.30
CA ASP A 37 4.43 14.03 8.69
C ASP A 37 4.19 12.72 9.48
N GLY A 38 4.24 11.59 8.79
CA GLY A 38 4.22 10.24 9.34
C GLY A 38 2.87 9.69 9.77
N GLN A 39 1.77 10.33 9.36
CA GLN A 39 0.45 9.76 9.59
C GLN A 39 -0.05 9.01 8.35
N PRO A 40 -0.26 7.68 8.43
CA PRO A 40 -0.85 6.90 7.35
C PRO A 40 -2.32 7.30 7.15
N ARG A 41 -2.72 7.51 5.90
CA ARG A 41 -4.11 7.75 5.50
C ARG A 41 -4.56 6.58 4.65
N ILE A 42 -5.70 5.99 5.01
CA ILE A 42 -6.36 4.97 4.18
C ILE A 42 -7.22 5.73 3.17
N LEU A 43 -7.15 5.31 1.91
CA LEU A 43 -7.92 5.89 0.81
C LEU A 43 -8.84 4.83 0.19
N ASP A 44 -9.91 5.29 -0.44
CA ASP A 44 -10.81 4.52 -1.31
C ASP A 44 -11.52 3.32 -0.63
N GLU A 45 -11.75 3.42 0.70
CA GLU A 45 -12.52 2.42 1.46
C GLU A 45 -13.92 2.11 0.86
N PRO A 46 -14.69 3.10 0.35
CA PRO A 46 -15.96 2.83 -0.31
C PRO A 46 -15.82 1.95 -1.57
N GLU A 47 -14.81 2.22 -2.40
CA GLU A 47 -14.49 1.50 -3.62
C GLU A 47 -14.04 0.07 -3.31
N PHE A 48 -13.14 -0.12 -2.34
CA PHE A 48 -12.77 -1.44 -1.83
C PHE A 48 -13.97 -2.24 -1.34
N THR A 49 -14.88 -1.61 -0.59
CA THR A 49 -16.09 -2.26 -0.07
C THR A 49 -17.02 -2.71 -1.21
N ALA A 50 -17.09 -1.94 -2.30
CA ALA A 50 -17.91 -2.25 -3.47
C ALA A 50 -17.40 -3.49 -4.26
N LEU A 51 -16.14 -3.90 -4.09
CA LEU A 51 -15.60 -5.11 -4.73
C LEU A 51 -16.23 -6.42 -4.23
N ALA A 52 -16.97 -6.40 -3.11
CA ALA A 52 -17.64 -7.56 -2.54
C ALA A 52 -16.74 -8.79 -2.40
N LEU A 53 -15.49 -8.57 -1.95
CA LEU A 53 -14.50 -9.63 -1.75
C LEU A 53 -14.96 -10.68 -0.76
N SER A 54 -14.37 -11.88 -0.84
CA SER A 54 -14.60 -12.90 0.18
C SER A 54 -14.16 -12.39 1.57
N PRO A 55 -14.77 -12.86 2.67
CA PRO A 55 -14.37 -12.44 4.02
C PRO A 55 -12.88 -12.66 4.31
N LYS A 56 -12.30 -13.72 3.73
CA LYS A 56 -10.87 -14.03 3.86
C LYS A 56 -9.99 -13.01 3.12
N GLU A 57 -10.32 -12.66 1.88
CA GLU A 57 -9.59 -11.65 1.12
C GLU A 57 -9.67 -10.27 1.80
N GLY A 58 -10.86 -9.88 2.26
CA GLY A 58 -11.02 -8.63 3.00
C GLY A 58 -10.17 -8.58 4.28
N GLN A 59 -10.12 -9.69 5.04
CA GLN A 59 -9.25 -9.80 6.21
C GLN A 59 -7.76 -9.68 5.84
N MET A 60 -7.33 -10.30 4.75
CA MET A 60 -5.94 -10.21 4.28
C MET A 60 -5.56 -8.80 3.84
N ALA A 61 -6.44 -8.09 3.12
CA ALA A 61 -6.23 -6.71 2.73
C ALA A 61 -6.05 -5.79 3.95
N TRP A 62 -6.94 -5.91 4.94
CA TRP A 62 -6.81 -5.15 6.19
C TRP A 62 -5.58 -5.54 7.03
N ALA A 63 -5.16 -6.81 6.99
CA ALA A 63 -3.91 -7.23 7.61
C ALA A 63 -2.69 -6.60 6.94
N ALA A 64 -2.70 -6.48 5.60
CA ALA A 64 -1.65 -5.79 4.86
C ALA A 64 -1.58 -4.29 5.22
N VAL A 65 -2.72 -3.61 5.35
CA VAL A 65 -2.76 -2.21 5.83
C VAL A 65 -2.11 -2.08 7.21
N LYS A 66 -2.46 -2.96 8.16
CA LYS A 66 -1.85 -2.96 9.51
C LYS A 66 -0.35 -3.21 9.47
N GLU A 67 0.11 -4.10 8.61
CA GLU A 67 1.53 -4.40 8.46
C GLU A 67 2.30 -3.19 7.90
N LEU A 68 1.75 -2.48 6.90
CA LEU A 68 2.37 -1.26 6.38
C LEU A 68 2.48 -0.18 7.47
N GLN A 69 1.45 0.00 8.29
CA GLN A 69 1.47 0.93 9.42
C GLN A 69 2.57 0.54 10.43
N ARG A 70 2.68 -0.76 10.75
CA ARG A 70 3.72 -1.28 11.66
C ARG A 70 5.12 -1.06 11.10
N LEU A 71 5.36 -1.44 9.84
CA LEU A 71 6.66 -1.25 9.17
C LEU A 71 7.07 0.23 9.14
N TYR A 72 6.11 1.13 8.91
CA TYR A 72 6.38 2.56 8.94
C TYR A 72 6.74 3.06 10.35
N GLN A 73 5.93 2.71 11.36
CA GLN A 73 6.15 3.10 12.76
C GLN A 73 7.50 2.61 13.31
N GLU A 74 7.91 1.41 12.90
CA GLU A 74 9.20 0.82 13.29
C GLU A 74 10.37 1.27 12.41
N ASN A 75 10.12 2.15 11.43
CA ASN A 75 11.11 2.59 10.45
C ASN A 75 11.86 1.39 9.83
N GLN A 76 11.10 0.43 9.32
CA GLN A 76 11.60 -0.73 8.58
C GLN A 76 11.55 -0.49 7.06
N TYR A 77 12.19 -1.38 6.30
CA TYR A 77 12.09 -1.37 4.84
C TYR A 77 10.63 -1.55 4.39
N PRO A 78 10.16 -0.84 3.34
CA PRO A 78 10.88 0.13 2.50
C PRO A 78 10.96 1.55 3.09
N PHE A 79 10.26 1.85 4.18
CA PHE A 79 10.11 3.21 4.73
C PHE A 79 11.36 3.81 5.36
N ASN A 80 12.35 2.99 5.69
CA ASN A 80 13.66 3.44 6.17
C ASN A 80 14.60 3.93 5.06
N GLN A 81 14.19 3.82 3.80
CA GLN A 81 14.91 4.43 2.69
C GLN A 81 14.77 5.94 2.79
N LYS A 82 15.89 6.64 2.85
CA LYS A 82 15.90 8.10 2.71
C LYS A 82 15.38 8.43 1.32
N ALA A 83 14.41 9.34 1.23
CA ALA A 83 14.09 10.01 -0.03
C ALA A 83 15.41 10.38 -0.72
N CYS A 84 15.64 9.84 -1.91
CA CYS A 84 16.86 10.09 -2.65
C CYS A 84 17.03 11.63 -2.77
N PRO A 85 18.17 12.20 -2.35
CA PRO A 85 18.38 13.65 -2.41
C PRO A 85 18.36 14.19 -3.84
#